data_AF-A0A7C2VFK6-F1
#
_entry.id   AF-A0A7C2VFK6-F1
#
_cell.length_a   1.000
_cell.length_b   1.000
_cell.length_c   1.000
_cell.angle_alpha   90.00
_cell.angle_beta   90.00
_cell.angle_gamma   90.00
#
_symmetry.space_group_name_H-M   'P 1'
#
loop_
_entity.id
_entity.type
_entity.pdbx_description
1 polymer ?
#
loop_
_entity_poly.entity_id
_entity_poly.type
_entity_poly.pdbx_seq_one_letter_code
_entity_poly.pdbx_strand_id
1 'polypeptide(L)'
;MSDPFRPYERLVEIHILGKKFRVPEKNSLLRCFQFISPETIPYGRFCWNQECQYCRVECQFPGDATPATLLSCKFLVCEGLRITALSDELRRCLKDKLARR
;
A
#
# COMPACT_ATOMS: atom_id res chain seq x y z
N MET A 1 5.10 -18.19 15.10
CA MET A 1 5.18 -16.73 14.81
C MET A 1 3.86 -16.33 14.18
N SER A 2 3.17 -15.33 14.73
CA SER A 2 1.87 -14.86 14.21
C SER A 2 2.09 -14.09 12.91
N ASP A 3 1.39 -14.50 11.84
CA ASP A 3 1.37 -13.78 10.57
C ASP A 3 0.85 -12.34 10.79
N PRO A 4 1.56 -11.29 10.32
CA PRO A 4 1.11 -9.90 10.46
C PRO A 4 -0.15 -9.55 9.65
N PHE A 5 -0.60 -10.42 8.75
CA PHE A 5 -1.78 -10.20 7.90
C PHE A 5 -3.07 -10.69 8.55
N ARG A 6 -4.15 -9.95 8.33
CA ARG A 6 -5.50 -10.45 8.58
C ARG A 6 -5.78 -11.62 7.64
N PRO A 7 -6.55 -12.64 8.05
CA PRO A 7 -6.97 -13.72 7.16
C PRO A 7 -7.60 -13.17 5.87
N TYR A 8 -7.17 -13.72 4.72
CA TYR A 8 -7.63 -13.35 3.39
C TYR A 8 -7.83 -14.61 2.55
N GLU A 9 -8.78 -14.58 1.62
CA GLU A 9 -9.12 -15.74 0.78
C GLU A 9 -8.55 -15.64 -0.64
N ARG A 10 -8.22 -14.43 -1.07
CA ARG A 10 -7.72 -14.14 -2.42
C ARG A 10 -6.83 -12.91 -2.45
N LEU A 11 -6.13 -12.72 -3.57
CA LEU A 11 -5.37 -11.52 -3.86
C LEU A 11 -6.13 -10.64 -4.86
N VAL A 12 -6.30 -9.36 -4.52
CA VAL A 12 -6.90 -8.34 -5.40
C VAL A 12 -5.84 -7.60 -6.19
N GLU A 13 -6.15 -7.22 -7.44
CA GLU A 13 -5.25 -6.40 -8.26
C GLU A 13 -5.33 -4.93 -7.83
N ILE A 14 -4.17 -4.31 -7.63
CA ILE A 14 -4.00 -2.87 -7.46
C ILE A 14 -2.90 -2.35 -8.38
N HIS A 15 -2.88 -1.05 -8.60
CA HIS A 15 -1.88 -0.39 -9.44
C HIS A 15 -1.11 0.62 -8.59
N ILE A 16 0.22 0.52 -8.55
CA ILE A 16 1.09 1.48 -7.87
C ILE A 16 1.93 2.17 -8.93
N LEU A 17 1.74 3.48 -9.11
CA LEU A 17 2.43 4.28 -10.13
C LEU A 17 2.36 3.64 -11.53
N GLY A 18 1.19 3.09 -11.88
CA GLY A 18 0.94 2.43 -13.16
C GLY A 18 1.44 0.98 -13.28
N LYS A 19 2.11 0.43 -12.25
CA LYS A 19 2.56 -0.96 -12.21
C LYS A 19 1.56 -1.83 -11.44
N LYS A 20 1.23 -3.00 -11.98
CA LYS A 20 0.28 -3.94 -11.38
C LYS A 20 0.90 -4.74 -10.23
N PHE A 21 0.14 -4.91 -9.16
CA PHE A 21 0.47 -5.77 -8.02
C PHE A 21 -0.77 -6.55 -7.57
N ARG A 22 -0.55 -7.72 -6.96
CA ARG A 22 -1.59 -8.51 -6.31
C ARG A 22 -1.34 -8.55 -4.82
N VAL A 23 -2.33 -8.19 -4.02
CA VAL A 23 -2.19 -8.02 -2.56
C VAL A 23 -3.36 -8.66 -1.82
N PRO A 24 -3.16 -9.10 -0.56
CA PRO A 24 -4.22 -9.74 0.20
C PRO A 24 -5.36 -8.76 0.47
N GLU A 25 -6.59 -9.19 0.17
CA GLU A 25 -7.78 -8.43 0.55
C GLU A 25 -7.93 -8.34 2.07
N LYS A 26 -8.89 -7.53 2.55
CA LYS A 26 -9.23 -7.36 3.98
C LYS A 26 -8.08 -6.81 4.85
N ASN A 27 -6.96 -6.42 4.25
CA ASN A 27 -5.79 -5.86 4.90
C ASN A 27 -5.65 -4.36 4.64
N SER A 28 -5.00 -3.64 5.56
CA SER A 28 -4.71 -2.24 5.33
C SER A 28 -3.75 -2.07 4.15
N LEU A 29 -3.81 -0.94 3.46
CA LEU A 29 -2.90 -0.71 2.33
C LEU A 29 -1.42 -0.77 2.76
N LEU A 30 -1.09 -0.33 3.98
CA LEU A 30 0.29 -0.42 4.49
C LEU A 30 0.73 -1.88 4.71
N ARG A 31 -0.18 -2.76 5.15
CA ARG A 31 0.11 -4.21 5.18
C ARG A 31 0.26 -4.77 3.77
N CYS A 32 -0.49 -4.27 2.79
CA CYS A 32 -0.32 -4.66 1.39
C CYS A 32 1.06 -4.26 0.85
N PHE A 33 1.59 -3.08 1.22
CA PHE A 33 2.97 -2.72 0.90
C PHE A 33 3.97 -3.64 1.58
N GLN A 34 3.75 -4.02 2.84
CA GLN A 34 4.57 -5.02 3.53
C GLN A 34 4.55 -6.39 2.82
N PHE A 35 3.41 -6.80 2.27
CA PHE A 35 3.32 -8.02 1.47
C PHE A 35 4.15 -7.92 0.18
N ILE A 36 4.18 -6.75 -0.46
CA ILE A 36 4.94 -6.49 -1.69
C ILE A 36 6.46 -6.43 -1.43
N SER A 37 6.88 -5.81 -0.32
CA SER A 37 8.28 -5.61 0.04
C SER A 37 8.50 -5.91 1.52
N PRO A 38 8.46 -7.20 1.91
CA PRO A 38 8.61 -7.64 3.30
C PRO A 38 10.00 -7.30 3.87
N GLU A 39 10.99 -7.07 3.01
CA GLU A 39 12.36 -6.75 3.38
C GLU A 39 12.61 -5.28 3.75
N THR A 40 11.74 -4.34 3.35
CA THR A 40 11.99 -2.90 3.55
C THR A 40 10.88 -2.19 4.32
N ILE A 41 9.61 -2.56 4.10
CA ILE A 41 8.47 -1.89 4.74
C ILE A 41 8.46 -2.07 6.26
N PRO A 42 8.75 -3.26 6.83
CA PRO A 42 8.83 -3.42 8.29
C PRO A 42 9.88 -2.54 8.97
N TYR A 43 10.92 -2.13 8.25
CA TYR A 43 12.01 -1.28 8.76
C TYR A 43 11.82 0.20 8.43
N GLY A 44 10.74 0.56 7.73
CA GLY A 44 10.38 1.95 7.47
C GLY A 44 9.84 2.65 8.71
N ARG A 45 9.89 3.97 8.72
CA ARG A 45 9.44 4.82 9.86
C ARG A 45 7.92 4.94 9.95
N PHE A 46 7.20 3.84 9.89
CA PHE A 46 5.74 3.85 9.86
C PHE A 46 5.11 3.66 11.25
N CYS A 47 3.93 4.25 11.43
CA CYS A 47 3.09 4.06 12.61
C CYS A 47 1.63 3.79 12.22
N TRP A 48 0.88 3.20 13.14
CA TRP A 48 -0.53 2.86 12.97
C TRP A 48 -1.45 3.81 13.75
N ASN A 49 -0.88 4.81 14.44
CA ASN A 49 -1.57 5.80 15.27
C ASN A 49 -1.72 7.18 14.59
N GLN A 50 -1.26 7.35 13.34
CA GLN A 50 -1.35 8.58 12.52
C GLN A 50 -0.35 9.70 12.85
N GLU A 51 0.57 9.48 13.79
CA GLU A 51 1.53 10.51 14.20
C GLU A 51 2.58 10.81 13.13
N CYS A 52 3.18 9.79 12.49
CA CYS A 52 4.27 10.02 11.52
C CYS A 52 3.76 10.53 10.17
N GLN A 53 2.57 10.08 9.74
CA GLN A 53 1.99 10.32 8.41
C GLN A 53 2.88 9.94 7.21
N TYR A 54 4.00 9.23 7.44
CA TYR A 54 4.93 8.78 6.39
C TYR A 54 4.35 7.71 5.49
N CYS A 55 3.17 7.18 5.79
CA CYS A 55 2.45 6.21 4.96
C CYS A 55 1.39 6.86 4.06
N ARG A 56 1.45 8.20 3.86
CA ARG A 56 0.53 8.96 3.01
C ARG A 56 0.64 8.53 1.54
N VAL A 57 -0.52 8.42 0.90
CA VAL A 57 -0.67 8.11 -0.52
C VAL A 57 -1.75 8.98 -1.15
N GLU A 58 -1.65 9.21 -2.45
CA GLU A 58 -2.77 9.66 -3.28
C GLU A 58 -3.28 8.46 -4.07
N CYS A 59 -4.58 8.28 -4.09
CA CYS A 59 -5.20 7.16 -4.77
C CYS A 59 -6.53 7.53 -5.43
N GLN A 60 -6.88 6.78 -6.46
CA GLN A 60 -8.14 6.84 -7.15
C GLN A 60 -8.85 5.49 -6.97
N PHE A 61 -10.06 5.55 -6.43
CA PHE A 61 -10.92 4.37 -6.28
C PHE A 61 -11.58 4.01 -7.62
N PRO A 62 -11.89 2.73 -7.85
CA PRO A 62 -12.63 2.32 -9.05
C PRO A 62 -13.97 3.02 -9.12
N GLY A 63 -14.25 3.70 -10.24
CA GLY A 63 -15.49 4.44 -10.46
C GLY A 63 -15.46 5.90 -9.99
N ASP A 64 -14.48 6.30 -9.20
CA ASP A 64 -14.35 7.68 -8.72
C ASP A 64 -13.50 8.52 -9.65
N ALA A 65 -13.97 9.73 -9.98
CA ALA A 65 -13.25 10.68 -10.83
C ALA A 65 -12.17 11.46 -10.06
N THR A 66 -12.39 11.68 -8.77
CA THR A 66 -11.53 12.52 -7.92
C THR A 66 -10.52 11.69 -7.14
N PRO A 67 -9.21 11.98 -7.23
CA PRO A 67 -8.22 11.40 -6.34
C PRO A 67 -8.46 11.79 -4.88
N ALA A 68 -8.11 10.89 -3.95
CA ALA A 68 -8.15 11.09 -2.52
C ALA A 68 -6.77 10.89 -1.89
N THR A 69 -6.42 11.77 -0.95
CA THR A 69 -5.20 11.67 -0.14
C THR A 69 -5.51 10.97 1.18
N LEU A 70 -4.87 9.82 1.42
CA LEU A 70 -5.17 8.95 2.57
C LEU A 70 -3.90 8.48 3.27
N LEU A 71 -4.04 7.97 4.49
CA LEU A 71 -2.99 7.25 5.22
C LEU A 71 -3.16 5.75 5.00
N SER A 72 -2.18 5.09 4.36
CA SER A 72 -2.27 3.65 4.02
C SER A 72 -2.42 2.73 5.24
N CYS A 73 -2.08 3.19 6.45
CA CYS A 73 -2.32 2.43 7.68
C CYS A 73 -3.78 2.42 8.16
N LYS A 74 -4.66 3.28 7.61
CA LYS A 74 -6.02 3.52 8.11
C LYS A 74 -7.17 3.05 7.23
N PHE A 75 -6.89 2.64 6.00
CA PHE A 75 -7.93 2.11 5.12
C PHE A 75 -7.57 0.74 4.58
N LEU A 76 -8.60 -0.03 4.24
CA LEU A 76 -8.47 -1.36 3.66
C LEU A 76 -8.31 -1.25 2.15
N VAL A 77 -7.51 -2.14 1.57
CA VAL A 77 -7.35 -2.22 0.13
C VAL A 77 -8.65 -2.72 -0.54
N CYS A 78 -8.93 -2.20 -1.73
CA CYS A 78 -9.99 -2.70 -2.60
C CYS A 78 -9.43 -3.03 -3.99
N GLU A 79 -10.16 -3.88 -4.71
CA GLU A 79 -9.80 -4.30 -6.06
C GLU A 79 -9.89 -3.13 -7.05
N GLY A 80 -8.89 -3.00 -7.92
CA GLY A 80 -8.81 -1.93 -8.91
C GLY A 80 -8.29 -0.59 -8.36
N LEU A 81 -7.89 -0.52 -7.09
CA LEU A 81 -7.32 0.70 -6.50
C LEU A 81 -6.08 1.15 -7.27
N ARG A 82 -6.01 2.44 -7.60
CA ARG A 82 -4.86 3.05 -8.28
C ARG A 82 -4.18 4.04 -7.35
N ILE A 83 -2.92 3.77 -6.99
CA ILE A 83 -2.08 4.67 -6.21
C ILE A 83 -1.25 5.51 -7.17
N THR A 84 -1.51 6.81 -7.19
CA THR A 84 -0.92 7.79 -8.12
C THR A 84 0.27 8.52 -7.54
N ALA A 85 0.34 8.64 -6.21
CA ALA A 85 1.50 9.20 -5.50
C ALA A 85 1.79 8.47 -4.19
N LEU A 86 3.07 8.46 -3.82
CA LEU A 86 3.61 7.87 -2.60
C LEU A 86 4.44 8.93 -1.86
N SER A 87 4.42 8.88 -0.53
CA SER A 87 5.40 9.58 0.31
C SER A 87 6.84 9.13 0.03
N ASP A 88 7.81 9.94 0.42
CA ASP A 88 9.24 9.62 0.22
C ASP A 88 9.67 8.33 0.92
N GLU A 89 9.18 8.09 2.14
CA GLU A 89 9.46 6.87 2.88
C GLU A 89 8.92 5.63 2.15
N LEU A 90 7.68 5.69 1.63
CA LEU A 90 7.11 4.60 0.84
C LEU A 90 7.86 4.39 -0.47
N ARG A 91 8.26 5.47 -1.17
CA ARG A 91 9.06 5.37 -2.40
C ARG A 91 10.41 4.70 -2.14
N ARG A 92 11.06 5.04 -1.02
CA ARG A 92 12.34 4.45 -0.62
C ARG A 92 12.17 2.95 -0.33
N CYS A 93 11.19 2.57 0.48
CA CYS A 93 10.95 1.16 0.80
C CYS A 93 10.56 0.35 -0.44
N LEU A 94 9.71 0.89 -1.32
CA LEU A 94 9.22 0.17 -2.51
C LEU A 94 10.14 0.30 -3.74
N LYS A 95 11.29 0.95 -3.61
CA LYS A 95 12.18 1.32 -4.74
C LYS A 95 12.46 0.14 -5.67
N ASP A 96 12.89 -0.99 -5.13
CA ASP A 96 13.29 -2.15 -5.93
C ASP A 96 12.11 -2.84 -6.62
N LYS A 97 10.91 -2.74 -6.04
CA LYS A 97 9.68 -3.28 -6.62
C LYS A 97 9.11 -2.37 -7.69
N LEU A 98 9.37 -1.07 -7.61
CA LEU A 98 8.89 -0.05 -8.55
C LEU A 98 9.87 0.27 -9.67
N ALA A 99 11.15 -0.10 -9.53
CA ALA A 99 12.14 0.04 -10.59
C ALA A 99 11.64 -0.63 -11.89
N ARG A 100 11.79 0.07 -13.02
CA ARG A 100 11.56 -0.48 -14.36
C ARG A 100 12.67 -1.49 -14.63
N ARG A 101 12.30 -2.76 -14.83
CA ARG A 101 13.13 -3.73 -15.53
C ARG A 101 12.75 -3.69 -16.99
#